data_AF-A0A968I0F3-F1
#
_entry.id   AF-A0A968I0F3-F1
#
_cell.length_a   1.000
_cell.length_b   1.000
_cell.length_c   1.000
_cell.angle_alpha   90.00
_cell.angle_beta   90.00
_cell.angle_gamma   90.00
#
_symmetry.space_group_name_H-M   'P 1'
#
loop_
_entity.id
_entity.type
_entity.pdbx_description
1 polymer ?
#
loop_
_entity_poly.entity_id
_entity_poly.type
_entity_poly.pdbx_seq_one_letter_code
_entity_poly.pdbx_strand_id
1 'polypeptide(L)'
;MKPLLKFIGLSQRERHFLLKTYLLLGLIRLGLWLLPFQTLQAWLAKLQHKPGLYQAPKLTKISSRSVGKAIWAVNVSSRYMPGKVKCLARALATQVLICRQGYQPELKIGVAKAADHSLEAHAWIELQGQVIMGLVHDLSRFTPMPSLDSKSR
;
A
#
# COMPACT_ATOMS: atom_id res chain seq x y z
N MET A 1 -19.33 -10.46 7.43
CA MET A 1 -20.43 -9.73 6.76
C MET A 1 -21.10 -8.85 7.80
N LYS A 2 -20.86 -7.54 7.79
CA LYS A 2 -21.84 -6.43 7.58
C LYS A 2 -21.31 -5.27 8.46
N PRO A 3 -21.66 -4.00 8.19
CA PRO A 3 -22.15 -3.41 6.95
C PRO A 3 -21.34 -2.14 6.59
N LEU A 4 -21.00 -1.82 5.34
CA LEU A 4 -21.82 -1.08 4.36
C LEU A 4 -22.62 0.15 4.87
N LEU A 5 -22.76 0.40 6.19
CA LEU A 5 -23.48 1.56 6.74
C LEU A 5 -22.63 2.85 6.80
N LYS A 6 -21.32 2.77 6.54
CA LYS A 6 -20.43 3.96 6.59
C LYS A 6 -20.37 4.78 5.30
N PHE A 7 -21.18 4.48 4.29
CA PHE A 7 -21.21 5.28 3.07
C PHE A 7 -22.05 6.57 3.17
N ILE A 8 -22.97 6.65 4.13
CA ILE A 8 -23.96 7.74 4.21
C ILE A 8 -23.47 8.91 5.09
N GLY A 9 -22.34 8.75 5.81
CA GLY A 9 -21.75 9.80 6.66
C GLY A 9 -20.33 10.22 6.30
N LEU A 10 -19.82 9.89 5.11
CA LEU A 10 -18.45 10.27 4.73
C LEU A 10 -18.34 11.79 4.58
N SER A 11 -17.58 12.41 5.47
CA SER A 11 -17.21 13.83 5.36
C SER A 11 -16.57 14.08 3.98
N GLN A 12 -16.76 15.26 3.40
CA GLN A 12 -16.15 15.62 2.11
C GLN A 12 -14.63 15.35 2.07
N ARG A 13 -13.96 15.48 3.21
CA ARG A 13 -12.53 15.15 3.38
C ARG A 13 -12.23 13.67 3.14
N GLU A 14 -13.09 12.77 3.60
CA GLU A 14 -12.94 11.32 3.45
C GLU A 14 -13.23 10.88 2.02
N ARG A 15 -14.25 11.47 1.37
CA ARG A 15 -14.51 11.27 -0.06
C ARG A 15 -13.32 11.70 -0.92
N HIS A 16 -12.77 12.87 -0.64
CA HIS A 16 -11.61 13.38 -1.36
C HIS A 16 -10.36 12.51 -1.13
N PHE A 17 -10.19 11.98 0.10
CA PHE A 17 -9.12 11.03 0.40
C PHE A 17 -9.28 9.72 -0.38
N LEU A 18 -10.49 9.15 -0.39
CA LEU A 18 -10.81 7.96 -1.18
C LEU A 18 -10.57 8.17 -2.68
N LEU A 19 -11.02 9.30 -3.24
CA LEU A 19 -10.81 9.61 -4.66
C LEU A 19 -9.31 9.71 -4.97
N LYS A 20 -8.53 10.38 -4.12
CA LYS A 20 -7.07 10.44 -4.26
C LYS A 20 -6.43 9.06 -4.19
N THR A 21 -6.86 8.21 -3.26
CA THR A 21 -6.37 6.82 -3.15
C THR A 21 -6.74 5.99 -4.38
N TYR A 22 -7.96 6.15 -4.89
CA TYR A 22 -8.41 5.49 -6.11
C TYR A 22 -7.58 5.91 -7.33
N LEU A 23 -7.39 7.22 -7.54
CA LEU A 23 -6.55 7.73 -8.62
C LEU A 23 -5.10 7.25 -8.50
N LEU A 24 -4.51 7.32 -7.30
CA LEU A 24 -3.16 6.83 -7.04
C LEU A 24 -3.02 5.34 -7.38
N LEU A 25 -3.97 4.52 -6.91
CA LEU A 25 -3.98 3.09 -7.20
C LEU A 25 -4.12 2.81 -8.69
N GLY A 26 -4.88 3.63 -9.42
CA GLY A 26 -5.08 3.52 -10.87
C GLY A 26 -3.79 3.85 -11.61
N LEU A 27 -3.13 4.94 -11.24
CA LEU A 27 -1.83 5.32 -11.77
C LEU A 27 -0.76 4.26 -11.50
N ILE A 28 -0.73 3.67 -10.30
CA ILE A 28 0.19 2.58 -9.99
C ILE A 28 -0.10 1.36 -10.86
N ARG A 29 -1.38 1.00 -11.06
CA ARG A 29 -1.75 -0.13 -11.94
C ARG A 29 -1.32 0.11 -13.38
N LEU A 30 -1.56 1.31 -13.90
CA LEU A 30 -1.12 1.70 -15.24
C LEU A 30 0.41 1.70 -15.33
N GLY A 31 1.10 2.26 -14.34
CA GLY A 31 2.55 2.26 -14.27
C GLY A 31 3.14 0.85 -14.24
N LEU A 32 2.54 -0.08 -13.49
CA LEU A 32 2.94 -1.49 -13.48
C LEU A 32 2.71 -2.21 -14.81
N TRP A 33 1.87 -1.65 -15.69
CA TRP A 33 1.59 -2.21 -17.01
C TRP A 33 2.44 -1.56 -18.11
N LEU A 34 2.72 -0.26 -17.98
CA LEU A 34 3.37 0.56 -19.00
C LEU A 34 4.88 0.77 -18.77
N LEU A 35 5.37 0.63 -17.53
CA LEU A 35 6.73 1.00 -17.15
C LEU A 35 7.48 -0.17 -16.49
N PRO A 36 8.81 -0.20 -16.62
CA PRO A 36 9.65 -1.05 -15.79
C PRO A 36 9.44 -0.74 -14.31
N PHE A 37 9.45 -1.77 -13.47
CA PHE A 37 9.19 -1.65 -12.03
C PHE A 37 10.12 -0.63 -11.36
N GLN A 38 11.40 -0.58 -11.74
CA GLN A 38 12.40 0.34 -11.19
C GLN A 38 12.04 1.80 -11.45
N THR A 39 11.58 2.12 -12.66
CA THR A 39 11.14 3.48 -13.03
C THR A 39 9.93 3.89 -12.21
N LEU A 40 8.96 2.98 -12.04
CA LEU A 40 7.79 3.22 -11.21
C LEU A 40 8.19 3.47 -9.75
N GLN A 41 9.08 2.65 -9.18
CA GLN A 41 9.58 2.85 -7.82
C GLN A 41 10.26 4.21 -7.64
N ALA A 42 11.13 4.62 -8.57
CA ALA A 42 11.79 5.92 -8.52
C ALA A 42 10.78 7.09 -8.55
N TRP A 43 9.73 6.97 -9.37
CA TRP A 43 8.63 7.94 -9.40
C TRP A 43 7.84 7.97 -8.09
N LEU A 44 7.52 6.81 -7.53
CA LEU A 44 6.81 6.72 -6.26
C LEU A 44 7.64 7.26 -5.10
N ALA A 45 8.95 7.02 -5.06
CA ALA A 45 9.86 7.61 -4.07
C ALA A 45 9.82 9.15 -4.10
N LYS A 46 9.80 9.75 -5.29
CA LYS A 46 9.63 11.22 -5.43
C LYS A 46 8.28 11.71 -4.89
N LEU A 47 7.21 10.92 -5.04
CA LEU A 47 5.89 11.25 -4.49
C LEU A 47 5.81 11.08 -2.97
N GLN A 48 6.58 10.14 -2.40
CA GLN A 48 6.68 9.90 -0.96
C GLN A 48 7.34 11.08 -0.23
N HIS A 49 8.36 11.71 -0.85
CA HIS A 49 9.08 12.84 -0.26
C HIS A 49 8.34 14.18 -0.36
N LYS A 50 7.22 14.26 -1.08
CA LYS A 50 6.39 15.48 -1.10
C LYS A 50 5.51 15.51 0.15
N PRO A 51 5.68 16.48 1.08
CA PRO A 51 4.80 16.60 2.23
C PRO A 51 3.36 16.76 1.72
N GLY A 52 2.48 15.84 2.12
CA GLY A 52 1.08 15.92 1.76
C GLY A 52 0.34 16.99 2.57
N LEU A 53 -0.75 17.50 2.00
CA LEU A 53 -1.73 18.40 2.65
C LEU A 53 -2.37 17.82 3.93
N TYR A 54 -2.07 16.57 4.27
CA TYR A 54 -2.37 15.95 5.56
C TYR A 54 -1.09 15.94 6.38
N GLN A 55 -0.71 17.11 6.91
CA GLN A 55 0.26 17.19 7.99
C GLN A 55 -0.35 16.46 9.19
N ALA A 56 0.08 15.21 9.39
CA ALA A 56 -0.04 14.62 10.72
C ALA A 56 0.81 15.48 11.66
N PRO A 57 0.34 15.77 12.89
CA PRO A 57 1.19 16.44 13.87
C PRO A 57 2.49 15.64 14.01
N LYS A 58 3.62 16.31 14.20
CA LYS A 58 4.90 15.70 14.60
C LYS A 58 4.73 15.01 15.96
N LEU A 59 4.01 13.89 15.99
CA LEU A 59 3.82 13.06 17.15
C LEU A 59 4.66 11.83 16.91
N THR A 60 5.66 11.67 17.76
CA THR A 60 6.57 10.54 17.94
C THR A 60 5.88 9.18 18.16
N LYS A 61 4.54 9.12 18.05
CA LYS A 61 3.73 7.92 18.24
C LYS A 61 2.94 7.62 16.95
N ILE A 62 3.04 6.39 16.46
CA ILE A 62 2.23 5.94 15.32
C ILE A 62 0.75 6.14 15.65
N SER A 63 0.07 6.97 14.86
CA SER A 63 -1.37 7.14 14.94
C SER A 63 -2.01 5.95 14.25
N SER A 64 -2.41 4.94 15.02
CA SER A 64 -3.15 3.77 14.51
C SER A 64 -4.40 4.19 13.74
N ARG A 65 -4.99 5.35 14.08
CA ARG A 65 -6.12 5.93 13.35
C ARG A 65 -5.73 6.39 11.95
N SER A 66 -4.59 7.05 11.78
CA SER A 66 -4.14 7.57 10.47
C SER A 66 -3.69 6.43 9.56
N VAL A 67 -2.92 5.47 10.11
CA VAL A 67 -2.51 4.24 9.42
C VAL A 67 -3.75 3.42 9.02
N GLY A 68 -4.69 3.22 9.95
CA GLY A 68 -5.95 2.52 9.69
C GLY A 68 -6.80 3.18 8.61
N LYS A 69 -6.85 4.51 8.55
CA LYS A 69 -7.54 5.24 7.47
C LYS A 69 -6.92 4.99 6.10
N ALA A 70 -5.58 4.96 6.00
CA ALA A 70 -4.89 4.67 4.75
C ALA A 70 -5.17 3.24 4.26
N ILE A 71 -5.06 2.25 5.17
CA ILE A 71 -5.35 0.84 4.89
C ILE A 71 -6.80 0.69 4.43
N TRP A 72 -7.74 1.29 5.16
CA TRP A 72 -9.15 1.27 4.81
C TRP A 72 -9.38 1.88 3.43
N ALA A 73 -8.81 3.04 3.13
CA ALA A 73 -9.00 3.71 1.84
C ALA A 73 -8.49 2.87 0.66
N VAL A 74 -7.34 2.21 0.82
CA VAL A 74 -6.79 1.31 -0.21
C VAL A 74 -7.66 0.06 -0.37
N ASN A 75 -8.12 -0.53 0.74
CA ASN A 75 -9.02 -1.69 0.69
C ASN A 75 -10.37 -1.35 0.04
N VAL A 76 -10.94 -0.18 0.34
CA VAL A 76 -12.16 0.29 -0.29
C VAL A 76 -11.91 0.56 -1.77
N SER A 77 -10.92 1.38 -2.11
CA SER A 77 -10.61 1.75 -3.51
C SER A 77 -10.33 0.53 -4.37
N SER A 78 -9.63 -0.47 -3.83
CA SER A 78 -9.32 -1.70 -4.57
C SER A 78 -10.55 -2.57 -4.87
N ARG A 79 -11.60 -2.52 -4.04
CA ARG A 79 -12.86 -3.24 -4.29
C ARG A 79 -13.70 -2.62 -5.39
N TYR A 80 -13.60 -1.30 -5.56
CA TYR A 80 -14.37 -0.56 -6.57
C TYR A 80 -13.65 -0.46 -7.92
N MET A 81 -12.40 -0.91 -8.02
CA MET A 81 -11.67 -0.91 -9.29
C MET A 81 -12.05 -2.09 -10.17
N PRO A 82 -12.05 -1.92 -11.50
CA PRO A 82 -12.27 -3.01 -12.43
C PRO A 82 -11.13 -4.04 -12.35
N GLY A 83 -11.51 -5.32 -12.29
CA GLY A 83 -10.60 -6.45 -12.18
C GLY A 83 -9.90 -6.57 -10.80
N LYS A 84 -9.21 -7.69 -10.59
CA LYS A 84 -8.48 -7.93 -9.33
C LYS A 84 -7.25 -7.01 -9.24
N VAL A 85 -7.24 -6.12 -8.25
CA VAL A 85 -6.04 -5.31 -7.95
C VAL A 85 -4.95 -6.21 -7.41
N LYS A 86 -3.78 -6.20 -8.06
CA LYS A 86 -2.60 -6.97 -7.63
C LYS A 86 -2.16 -6.57 -6.21
N CYS A 87 -1.68 -7.54 -5.42
CA CYS A 87 -1.13 -7.33 -4.08
C CYS A 87 -0.06 -6.23 -4.08
N LEU A 88 0.85 -6.25 -5.06
CA LEU A 88 1.90 -5.25 -5.23
C LEU A 88 1.36 -3.82 -5.39
N ALA A 89 0.30 -3.62 -6.19
CA ALA A 89 -0.29 -2.30 -6.38
C ALA A 89 -0.90 -1.75 -5.07
N ARG A 90 -1.55 -2.62 -4.28
CA ARG A 90 -2.10 -2.26 -2.95
C ARG A 90 -1.00 -1.91 -1.97
N ALA A 91 0.09 -2.69 -1.95
CA ALA A 91 1.25 -2.45 -1.11
C ALA A 91 1.90 -1.10 -1.44
N LEU A 92 2.21 -0.85 -2.72
CA LEU A 92 2.79 0.44 -3.17
C LEU A 92 1.90 1.64 -2.85
N ALA A 93 0.59 1.55 -3.09
CA ALA A 93 -0.33 2.63 -2.77
C ALA A 93 -0.33 2.94 -1.26
N THR A 94 -0.29 1.91 -0.43
CA THR A 94 -0.22 2.05 1.03
C THR A 94 1.10 2.65 1.47
N GLN A 95 2.22 2.17 0.92
CA GLN A 95 3.55 2.73 1.18
C GLN A 95 3.54 4.24 0.95
N VAL A 96 3.06 4.69 -0.23
CA VAL A 96 2.97 6.11 -0.57
C VAL A 96 2.10 6.89 0.42
N LEU A 97 0.92 6.38 0.77
CA LEU A 97 0.01 7.08 1.69
C LEU A 97 0.59 7.18 3.12
N ILE A 98 1.31 6.15 3.57
CA ILE A 98 1.91 6.08 4.91
C ILE A 98 3.19 6.93 4.96
N CYS A 99 4.03 6.91 3.91
CA CYS A 99 5.17 7.83 3.76
C CYS A 99 4.75 9.30 3.82
N ARG A 100 3.66 9.65 3.14
CA ARG A 100 3.13 11.02 3.14
C ARG A 100 2.58 11.48 4.48
N GLN A 101 2.35 10.55 5.42
CA GLN A 101 2.00 10.85 6.82
C GLN A 101 3.24 10.99 7.72
N GLY A 102 4.45 10.87 7.17
CA GLY A 102 5.71 10.98 7.90
C GLY A 102 6.26 9.68 8.46
N TYR A 103 5.64 8.54 8.14
CA TYR A 103 6.13 7.22 8.56
C TYR A 103 7.06 6.60 7.51
N GLN A 104 7.88 5.63 7.89
CA GLN A 104 8.78 4.92 6.98
C GLN A 104 8.40 3.43 6.92
N PRO A 105 7.37 3.08 6.12
CA PRO A 105 6.96 1.69 5.92
C PRO A 105 7.93 0.95 4.97
N GLU A 106 8.19 -0.31 5.27
CA GLU A 106 8.98 -1.21 4.46
C GLU A 106 8.07 -2.00 3.51
N LEU A 107 8.41 -1.97 2.21
CA LEU A 107 7.78 -2.86 1.23
C LEU A 107 8.52 -4.19 1.23
N LYS A 108 7.78 -5.28 1.44
CA LYS A 108 8.27 -6.64 1.35
C LYS A 108 7.62 -7.33 0.17
N ILE A 109 8.42 -8.02 -0.63
CA ILE A 109 7.96 -8.88 -1.72
C ILE A 109 8.55 -10.25 -1.44
N GLY A 110 7.70 -11.26 -1.34
CA GLY A 110 8.11 -12.62 -1.09
C GLY A 110 7.56 -13.58 -2.12
N VAL A 111 8.23 -14.72 -2.26
CA VAL A 111 7.81 -15.81 -3.12
C VAL A 111 7.63 -17.08 -2.30
N ALA A 112 6.66 -17.90 -2.70
CA ALA A 112 6.39 -19.19 -2.11
C ALA A 112 6.16 -20.21 -3.23
N LYS A 113 6.49 -21.47 -2.97
CA LYS A 113 6.05 -22.58 -3.82
C LYS A 113 4.68 -23.03 -3.33
N ALA A 114 3.71 -23.08 -4.23
CA ALA A 114 2.40 -23.63 -3.97
C ALA A 114 2.43 -25.17 -4.00
N ALA A 115 1.34 -25.78 -3.53
CA ALA A 115 1.19 -27.24 -3.49
C ALA A 115 1.22 -27.89 -4.88
N ASP A 116 0.86 -27.14 -5.92
CA ASP A 116 0.91 -27.55 -7.33
C ASP A 116 2.29 -27.26 -7.99
N HIS A 117 3.31 -26.98 -7.19
CA HIS A 117 4.65 -26.56 -7.62
C HIS A 117 4.71 -25.23 -8.39
N SER A 118 3.60 -24.48 -8.48
CA SER A 118 3.63 -23.13 -9.05
C SER A 118 4.31 -22.14 -8.11
N LEU A 119 4.87 -21.08 -8.68
CA LEU A 119 5.52 -20.02 -7.92
C LEU A 119 4.51 -18.90 -7.66
N GLU A 120 4.19 -18.67 -6.39
CA GLU A 120 3.31 -17.61 -5.93
C GLU A 120 4.13 -16.42 -5.43
N ALA A 121 3.83 -15.23 -5.94
CA ALA A 121 4.42 -13.98 -5.47
C ALA A 121 3.41 -13.19 -4.65
N HIS A 122 3.87 -12.61 -3.54
CA HIS A 122 3.05 -11.78 -2.67
C HIS A 122 3.81 -10.55 -2.19
N ALA A 123 3.06 -9.48 -1.93
CA ALA A 123 3.62 -8.22 -1.47
C ALA A 123 2.84 -7.69 -0.27
N TRP A 124 3.56 -7.25 0.75
CA TRP A 124 3.01 -6.72 1.99
C TRP A 124 3.81 -5.49 2.45
N ILE A 125 3.20 -4.72 3.36
CA ILE A 125 3.83 -3.55 3.98
C ILE A 125 4.02 -3.82 5.46
N GLU A 126 5.23 -3.57 5.93
CA GLU A 126 5.58 -3.58 7.34
C GLU A 126 5.84 -2.16 7.83
N LEU A 127 5.43 -1.87 9.06
CA LEU A 127 5.75 -0.62 9.74
C LEU A 127 6.19 -0.98 11.16
N GLN A 128 7.44 -0.66 11.51
CA GLN A 128 8.06 -1.04 12.79
C GLN A 128 7.93 -2.55 13.09
N GLY A 129 8.19 -3.40 12.09
CA GLY A 129 8.12 -4.85 12.22
C GLY A 129 6.70 -5.45 12.27
N GLN A 130 5.65 -4.63 12.14
CA GLN A 130 4.27 -5.10 12.08
C GLN A 130 3.71 -5.02 10.66
N VAL A 131 3.09 -6.12 10.19
CA VAL A 131 2.43 -6.15 8.88
C VAL A 131 1.13 -5.35 8.94
N ILE A 132 1.10 -4.23 8.22
CA ILE A 132 -0.06 -3.33 8.19
C ILE A 132 -0.93 -3.49 6.94
N MET A 133 -0.38 -4.03 5.86
CA MET A 133 -1.13 -4.36 4.64
C MET A 133 -0.60 -5.62 3.99
N GLY A 134 -1.50 -6.43 3.44
CA GLY A 134 -1.12 -7.65 2.72
C GLY A 134 -0.93 -8.83 3.65
N LEU A 135 -1.51 -8.82 4.85
CA LEU A 135 -1.51 -9.99 5.71
C LEU A 135 -2.33 -11.11 5.05
N VAL A 136 -1.72 -12.30 4.95
CA VAL A 136 -2.34 -13.56 4.51
C VAL A 136 -2.10 -14.63 5.57
N HIS A 137 -2.96 -15.65 5.65
CA HIS A 137 -2.92 -16.66 6.73
C HIS A 137 -1.54 -17.35 6.85
N ASP A 138 -0.87 -17.61 5.73
CA ASP A 138 0.44 -18.27 5.71
C ASP A 138 1.55 -17.32 5.25
N LEU A 139 1.62 -16.11 5.80
CA LEU A 139 2.66 -15.15 5.39
C LEU A 139 4.08 -15.71 5.62
N SER A 140 4.27 -16.57 6.62
CA SER A 140 5.54 -17.21 6.96
C SER A 140 6.13 -18.12 5.88
N ARG A 141 5.31 -18.64 4.95
CA ARG A 141 5.79 -19.48 3.85
C ARG A 141 6.47 -18.68 2.74
N PHE A 142 6.22 -17.37 2.69
CA PHE A 142 6.83 -16.50 1.69
C PHE A 142 8.23 -16.14 2.13
N THR A 143 9.23 -16.54 1.33
CA THR A 143 10.60 -16.09 1.53
C THR A 143 10.71 -14.66 0.99
N PRO A 144 11.01 -13.67 1.84
CA PRO A 144 11.21 -12.30 1.37
C PRO A 144 12.39 -12.30 0.41
N MET A 145 12.19 -11.77 -0.78
CA MET A 145 13.32 -11.47 -1.66
C MET A 145 14.08 -10.28 -1.07
N PRO A 146 15.41 -10.23 -1.26
CA PRO A 146 16.18 -9.04 -0.93
C PRO A 146 15.48 -7.83 -1.53
N SER A 147 15.17 -6.84 -0.69
CA SER A 147 14.58 -5.60 -1.15
C SER A 147 15.46 -5.06 -2.28
N LEU A 148 14.88 -4.81 -3.46
CA LEU A 148 15.56 -4.17 -4.59
C LEU A 148 15.97 -2.72 -4.28
N ASP A 149 15.88 -2.30 -3.02
CA ASP A 149 16.56 -1.14 -2.49
C ASP A 149 18.06 -1.43 -2.42
N SER A 150 18.70 -1.43 -3.58
CA SER A 150 20.13 -1.19 -3.71
C SER A 150 20.43 0.26 -3.32
N LYS A 151 20.37 0.55 -2.02
CA LYS A 151 21.28 1.54 -1.43
C LYS A 151 22.45 0.78 -0.84
N SER A 152 23.33 0.28 -1.72
CA SER A 152 24.73 0.15 -1.34
C SER A 152 25.30 1.56 -1.28
N ARG A 153 25.58 2.01 -0.06
CA ARG A 153 26.52 3.09 0.34
C ARG A 153 26.56 4.35 -0.52
#